data_AF-A0AAD9FZF0-F1
#
_entry.id   AF-A0AAD9FZF0-F1
#
_cell.length_a   1.000
_cell.length_b   1.000
_cell.length_c   1.000
_cell.angle_alpha   90.00
_cell.angle_beta   90.00
_cell.angle_gamma   90.00
#
_symmetry.space_group_name_H-M   'P 1'
#
loop_
_entity.id
_entity.type
_entity.pdbx_description
1 polymer ?
#
loop_
_entity_poly.entity_id
_entity_poly.type
_entity_poly.pdbx_seq_one_letter_code
_entity_poly.pdbx_strand_id
1 'polypeptide(L)'
;MWCASRNELPVLAFVLALLLALGFPGVSSLNEADDTQLVSLQNTTQWPSLRFNFTLKRSSMTVHGQSFFSMLASPIVPVDEDKMLYNVFSSFTEDENIHNYTLVDGIGYYSSVNMENSTDSAVMECLEPGFDHLPPINSIISALSQATATSTTPKGVECLSGNLFRISVNDFDFALCYSGYSGFTMYGNDMEITVDYLDKRLDILKPVKISPKCEVLVSSSVITATGRAFLNGSPISTDSRRLKADVDFTWGDNSPTCSCKSTPRPCFFIHGMGVTFELPENQDSFRYWGNLTGHAPCCTTMKYMVLDTVNNTWTNTTQQQKVCDRALAVSKTSSETSISDTIVVTHSMGNLLLAGAIAAGMCTLDSSSTWVGLAAPMKGSKASDFIRESCAGNTNFILEYMAESSGRCPPTTALKSMPYMGEEFSSKTLDAAFSAAQEVYRAQVSALMCSSSFSGLRSPDQTKLWALGMVGHHHSWKNDGMVEFQSCAVGIPASKFGTSWKNRFYRTKLNHYDMQFKYGDGLFSKAKMPVKWFECLL
;
A
#
# COMPACT_ATOMS: atom_id res chain seq x y z
N MET A 1 16.19 45.72 21.75
CA MET A 1 15.92 46.83 22.70
C MET A 1 14.42 46.86 22.91
N TRP A 2 13.93 46.67 24.14
CA TRP A 2 12.50 46.56 24.54
C TRP A 2 11.80 45.27 24.00
N CYS A 3 11.45 44.28 24.85
CA CYS A 3 10.27 44.18 25.76
C CYS A 3 8.96 43.90 24.98
N ALA A 4 8.09 42.96 25.34
CA ALA A 4 8.10 41.86 26.31
C ALA A 4 7.01 40.81 25.85
N SER A 5 6.76 39.64 26.43
CA SER A 5 7.20 39.02 27.70
C SER A 5 7.22 37.46 27.59
N ARG A 6 7.30 36.76 28.73
CA ARG A 6 6.90 35.37 28.97
C ARG A 6 6.16 35.34 30.32
N ASN A 7 5.22 34.42 30.52
CA ASN A 7 4.76 34.00 31.85
C ASN A 7 4.84 32.48 31.95
N GLU A 8 5.30 31.99 33.10
CA GLU A 8 5.39 30.56 33.43
C GLU A 8 4.23 30.14 34.34
N LEU A 9 3.80 28.87 34.20
CA LEU A 9 3.47 27.88 35.25
C LEU A 9 2.64 28.30 36.50
N PRO A 10 1.73 27.40 36.97
CA PRO A 10 2.23 26.37 37.90
C PRO A 10 1.64 24.95 37.71
N VAL A 11 2.47 23.98 38.12
CA VAL A 11 2.07 22.59 38.40
C VAL A 11 1.24 22.53 39.68
N LEU A 12 0.21 21.68 39.73
CA LEU A 12 -0.35 21.19 40.99
C LEU A 12 -0.51 19.65 40.92
N ALA A 13 0.19 18.94 41.81
CA ALA A 13 0.04 17.51 41.99
C ALA A 13 -0.93 17.22 43.14
N PHE A 14 -1.72 16.16 43.04
CA PHE A 14 -2.47 15.60 44.16
C PHE A 14 -2.20 14.10 44.30
N VAL A 15 -1.81 13.71 45.51
CA VAL A 15 -1.60 12.32 45.92
C VAL A 15 -2.88 11.83 46.58
N LEU A 16 -3.32 10.61 46.26
CA LEU A 16 -4.15 9.83 47.16
C LEU A 16 -3.76 8.35 47.09
N ALA A 17 -3.55 7.75 48.26
CA ALA A 17 -3.33 6.32 48.41
C ALA A 17 -4.12 5.85 49.62
N LEU A 18 -4.84 4.72 49.50
CA LEU A 18 -5.09 3.81 50.61
C LEU A 18 -5.51 2.43 50.07
N LEU A 19 -4.98 1.37 50.68
CA LEU A 19 -5.40 -0.01 50.41
C LEU A 19 -6.64 -0.37 51.24
N LEU A 20 -7.40 -1.39 50.80
CA LEU A 20 -7.95 -2.44 51.67
C LEU A 20 -8.31 -3.69 50.84
N ALA A 21 -8.55 -4.83 51.49
CA ALA A 21 -8.15 -6.14 50.97
C ALA A 21 -9.23 -7.24 50.97
N LEU A 22 -8.99 -8.24 50.09
CA LEU A 22 -9.43 -9.65 50.10
C LEU A 22 -10.92 -10.01 49.95
N GLY A 23 -11.18 -10.93 49.00
CA GLY A 23 -12.45 -11.64 48.88
C GLY A 23 -12.54 -12.59 47.65
N PHE A 24 -11.92 -13.76 47.71
CA PHE A 24 -12.33 -14.94 46.90
C PHE A 24 -13.36 -15.73 47.74
N PRO A 25 -14.44 -16.30 47.18
CA PRO A 25 -14.34 -17.35 46.14
C PRO A 25 -15.45 -17.35 45.05
N GLY A 26 -15.27 -18.17 44.00
CA GLY A 26 -16.37 -18.55 43.11
C GLY A 26 -15.93 -18.93 41.69
N VAL A 27 -16.07 -20.20 41.31
CA VAL A 27 -15.85 -20.69 39.94
C VAL A 27 -17.17 -20.63 39.17
N SER A 28 -17.22 -19.91 38.05
CA SER A 28 -18.26 -20.11 37.03
C SER A 28 -17.92 -19.45 35.69
N SER A 29 -17.90 -20.28 34.63
CA SER A 29 -18.13 -20.00 33.20
C SER A 29 -17.49 -18.77 32.53
N LEU A 30 -16.68 -19.05 31.50
CA LEU A 30 -16.43 -18.14 30.39
C LEU A 30 -17.75 -17.59 29.83
N ASN A 31 -17.87 -16.28 29.69
CA ASN A 31 -18.90 -15.63 28.88
C ASN A 31 -18.21 -14.67 27.90
N GLU A 32 -18.49 -14.84 26.61
CA GLU A 32 -18.22 -13.84 25.59
C GLU A 32 -19.11 -12.61 25.86
N ALA A 33 -18.49 -11.45 26.08
CA ALA A 33 -19.17 -10.16 26.06
C ALA A 33 -18.16 -9.02 25.91
N ASP A 34 -17.99 -8.48 24.69
CA ASP A 34 -18.34 -7.08 24.37
C ASP A 34 -18.10 -6.78 22.86
N ASP A 35 -18.98 -7.25 21.97
CA ASP A 35 -18.90 -6.99 20.51
C ASP A 35 -20.28 -6.65 19.89
N THR A 36 -21.24 -6.22 20.73
CA THR A 36 -22.68 -6.36 20.45
C THR A 36 -23.46 -5.10 20.07
N GLN A 37 -22.83 -3.93 19.87
CA GLN A 37 -23.57 -2.68 19.60
C GLN A 37 -23.83 -2.36 18.12
N LEU A 38 -23.25 -3.07 17.15
CA LEU A 38 -23.36 -2.74 15.71
C LEU A 38 -24.13 -3.76 14.85
N VAL A 39 -24.56 -4.89 15.43
CA VAL A 39 -25.21 -5.99 14.71
C VAL A 39 -26.49 -6.45 15.44
N SER A 40 -27.63 -6.39 14.76
CA SER A 40 -28.93 -6.93 15.22
C SER A 40 -29.37 -8.14 14.34
N LEU A 41 -30.32 -8.95 14.82
CA LEU A 41 -30.71 -10.22 14.18
C LEU A 41 -32.18 -10.22 13.70
N GLN A 42 -32.42 -10.66 12.47
CA GLN A 42 -33.75 -10.86 11.87
C GLN A 42 -33.93 -12.28 11.30
N ASN A 43 -35.18 -12.72 11.16
CA ASN A 43 -35.53 -14.00 10.53
C ASN A 43 -35.20 -14.01 9.02
N THR A 44 -34.96 -15.21 8.48
CA THR A 44 -34.47 -15.46 7.11
C THR A 44 -35.37 -14.88 6.02
N THR A 45 -34.74 -14.20 5.06
CA THR A 45 -35.33 -13.78 3.78
C THR A 45 -34.73 -14.61 2.62
N GLN A 46 -35.17 -14.37 1.39
CA GLN A 46 -34.60 -14.95 0.14
C GLN A 46 -33.10 -14.66 -0.06
N TRP A 47 -32.55 -13.72 0.71
CA TRP A 47 -31.18 -13.22 0.60
C TRP A 47 -30.50 -13.32 1.97
N PRO A 48 -29.68 -14.36 2.23
CA PRO A 48 -29.01 -14.52 3.50
C PRO A 48 -27.94 -13.43 3.70
N SER A 49 -27.59 -13.16 4.95
CA SER A 49 -26.32 -12.49 5.25
C SER A 49 -25.18 -13.47 4.99
N LEU A 50 -24.02 -12.94 4.60
CA LEU A 50 -22.85 -13.71 4.19
C LEU A 50 -21.70 -13.49 5.19
N ARG A 51 -20.90 -14.52 5.42
CA ARG A 51 -19.59 -14.39 6.06
C ARG A 51 -18.52 -14.74 5.03
N PHE A 52 -17.62 -13.79 4.76
CA PHE A 52 -16.45 -13.99 3.90
C PHE A 52 -15.22 -14.24 4.78
N ASN A 53 -14.71 -15.46 4.79
CA ASN A 53 -13.49 -15.87 5.49
C ASN A 53 -12.30 -15.76 4.51
N PHE A 54 -11.35 -14.87 4.80
CA PHE A 54 -10.17 -14.64 3.97
C PHE A 54 -8.95 -15.35 4.55
N THR A 55 -8.22 -16.07 3.70
CA THR A 55 -6.90 -16.63 4.00
C THR A 55 -5.87 -16.06 3.04
N LEU A 56 -5.02 -15.15 3.52
CA LEU A 56 -3.96 -14.50 2.76
C LEU A 56 -2.72 -15.40 2.72
N LYS A 57 -2.21 -15.68 1.53
CA LYS A 57 -1.09 -16.62 1.29
C LYS A 57 0.28 -15.94 1.35
N ARG A 58 0.32 -14.61 1.53
CA ARG A 58 1.54 -13.78 1.50
C ARG A 58 1.60 -12.86 2.71
N SER A 59 2.71 -12.90 3.45
CA SER A 59 2.99 -12.02 4.60
C SER A 59 2.98 -10.53 4.25
N SER A 60 3.30 -10.18 3.00
CA SER A 60 3.22 -8.79 2.53
C SER A 60 1.79 -8.25 2.42
N MET A 61 0.76 -9.09 2.50
CA MET A 61 -0.64 -8.69 2.27
C MET A 61 -1.49 -8.58 3.55
N THR A 62 -0.91 -8.86 4.72
CA THR A 62 -1.66 -8.92 6.00
C THR A 62 -2.42 -7.64 6.33
N VAL A 63 -3.62 -7.80 6.88
CA VAL A 63 -4.47 -6.71 7.36
C VAL A 63 -4.36 -6.66 8.88
N HIS A 64 -3.92 -5.53 9.45
CA HIS A 64 -3.67 -5.41 10.90
C HIS A 64 -2.80 -6.56 11.48
N GLY A 65 -1.76 -6.95 10.73
CA GLY A 65 -0.89 -8.10 11.04
C GLY A 65 -1.51 -9.49 10.82
N GLN A 66 -2.81 -9.58 10.50
CA GLN A 66 -3.53 -10.84 10.37
C GLN A 66 -3.52 -11.37 8.92
N SER A 67 -3.25 -12.67 8.76
CA SER A 67 -3.37 -13.39 7.48
C SER A 67 -4.68 -14.17 7.35
N PHE A 68 -5.44 -14.33 8.44
CA PHE A 68 -6.76 -14.95 8.44
C PHE A 68 -7.74 -14.03 9.18
N PHE A 69 -8.85 -13.68 8.54
CA PHE A 69 -9.88 -12.80 9.10
C PHE A 69 -11.23 -13.02 8.41
N SER A 70 -12.31 -12.51 9.02
CA SER A 70 -13.67 -12.65 8.50
C SER A 70 -14.34 -11.29 8.32
N MET A 71 -15.07 -11.11 7.22
CA MET A 71 -15.94 -9.95 7.00
C MET A 71 -17.40 -10.41 6.95
N LEU A 72 -18.27 -9.72 7.66
CA LEU A 72 -19.72 -9.94 7.63
C LEU A 72 -20.35 -9.03 6.59
N ALA A 73 -21.29 -9.54 5.81
CA ALA A 73 -22.02 -8.76 4.82
C ALA A 73 -23.52 -9.05 4.89
N SER A 74 -24.36 -8.03 4.74
CA SER A 74 -25.81 -8.18 4.75
C SER A 74 -26.49 -7.45 3.60
N PRO A 75 -27.44 -8.08 2.88
CA PRO A 75 -28.07 -7.49 1.71
C PRO A 75 -28.98 -6.32 2.11
N ILE A 76 -28.76 -5.17 1.47
CA ILE A 76 -29.74 -4.09 1.41
C ILE A 76 -30.78 -4.51 0.37
N VAL A 77 -31.89 -5.09 0.82
CA VAL A 77 -32.97 -5.54 -0.05
C VAL A 77 -33.72 -4.32 -0.59
N PRO A 78 -33.65 -3.99 -1.89
CA PRO A 78 -34.44 -2.92 -2.49
C PRO A 78 -35.81 -3.46 -2.92
N VAL A 79 -36.68 -2.58 -3.40
CA VAL A 79 -37.98 -2.94 -4.03
C VAL A 79 -37.79 -3.52 -5.46
N ASP A 80 -36.55 -3.57 -5.96
CA ASP A 80 -36.16 -3.90 -7.33
C ASP A 80 -35.24 -5.14 -7.31
N GLU A 81 -35.77 -6.34 -7.63
CA GLU A 81 -35.16 -7.65 -7.34
C GLU A 81 -33.81 -7.93 -8.04
N ASP A 82 -33.52 -7.22 -9.12
CA ASP A 82 -32.32 -7.45 -9.95
C ASP A 82 -31.09 -6.63 -9.51
N LYS A 83 -31.23 -5.69 -8.55
CA LYS A 83 -30.10 -4.87 -8.05
C LYS A 83 -29.73 -5.23 -6.63
N MET A 84 -28.43 -5.32 -6.36
CA MET A 84 -27.91 -5.75 -5.07
C MET A 84 -26.78 -4.85 -4.58
N LEU A 85 -26.84 -4.52 -3.29
CA LEU A 85 -25.81 -3.83 -2.53
C LEU A 85 -25.78 -4.47 -1.14
N TYR A 86 -24.60 -4.77 -0.62
CA TYR A 86 -24.43 -5.29 0.72
C TYR A 86 -23.81 -4.24 1.64
N ASN A 87 -24.39 -4.09 2.83
CA ASN A 87 -23.70 -3.50 3.98
C ASN A 87 -22.62 -4.48 4.44
N VAL A 88 -21.50 -3.97 4.97
CA VAL A 88 -20.34 -4.78 5.33
C VAL A 88 -19.81 -4.34 6.69
N PHE A 89 -19.35 -5.29 7.51
CA PHE A 89 -18.68 -5.05 8.77
C PHE A 89 -17.45 -5.94 8.92
N SER A 90 -16.38 -5.41 9.49
CA SER A 90 -15.19 -6.15 9.89
C SER A 90 -14.55 -5.46 11.10
N SER A 91 -14.03 -6.25 12.03
CA SER A 91 -13.27 -5.76 13.19
C SER A 91 -11.90 -6.43 13.22
N PHE A 92 -10.88 -5.68 13.65
CA PHE A 92 -9.51 -6.17 13.80
C PHE A 92 -8.92 -5.63 15.09
N THR A 93 -8.32 -6.49 15.90
CA THR A 93 -7.48 -6.08 17.03
C THR A 93 -6.03 -5.96 16.57
N GLU A 94 -5.40 -4.82 16.82
CA GLU A 94 -3.97 -4.56 16.62
C GLU A 94 -3.43 -3.83 17.84
N ASP A 95 -2.39 -4.38 18.47
CA ASP A 95 -1.92 -3.98 19.80
C ASP A 95 -3.09 -3.88 20.82
N GLU A 96 -3.31 -2.70 21.38
CA GLU A 96 -4.39 -2.40 22.36
C GLU A 96 -5.62 -1.75 21.72
N ASN A 97 -5.71 -1.72 20.39
CA ASN A 97 -6.76 -1.02 19.65
C ASN A 97 -7.67 -1.96 18.87
N ILE A 98 -8.96 -1.63 18.86
CA ILE A 98 -9.97 -2.27 18.01
C ILE A 98 -10.25 -1.35 16.83
N HIS A 99 -10.02 -1.86 15.62
CA HIS A 99 -10.19 -1.20 14.34
C HIS A 99 -11.43 -1.73 13.63
N ASN A 100 -12.50 -0.95 13.63
CA ASN A 100 -13.77 -1.29 13.02
C ASN A 100 -13.90 -0.65 11.63
N TYR A 101 -14.42 -1.43 10.69
CA TYR A 101 -14.66 -1.01 9.31
C TYR A 101 -16.11 -1.33 8.94
N THR A 102 -16.88 -0.30 8.63
CA THR A 102 -18.32 -0.43 8.35
C THR A 102 -18.67 0.23 7.02
N LEU A 103 -19.34 -0.50 6.13
CA LEU A 103 -19.94 0.02 4.90
C LEU A 103 -21.47 -0.05 5.07
N VAL A 104 -22.16 1.09 5.00
CA VAL A 104 -23.63 1.15 5.07
C VAL A 104 -24.18 2.05 3.97
N ASP A 105 -25.14 1.56 3.20
CA ASP A 105 -25.73 2.26 2.04
C ASP A 105 -24.67 2.74 1.03
N GLY A 106 -23.57 1.98 0.90
CA GLY A 106 -22.43 2.33 0.04
C GLY A 106 -21.47 3.39 0.61
N ILE A 107 -21.72 3.91 1.82
CA ILE A 107 -20.87 4.87 2.53
C ILE A 107 -19.97 4.12 3.50
N GLY A 108 -18.66 4.36 3.41
CA GLY A 108 -17.65 3.65 4.22
C GLY A 108 -17.15 4.48 5.41
N TYR A 109 -17.01 3.81 6.55
CA TYR A 109 -16.57 4.37 7.82
C TYR A 109 -15.45 3.51 8.43
N TYR A 110 -14.46 4.18 9.02
CA TYR A 110 -13.47 3.57 9.90
C TYR A 110 -13.66 4.12 11.31
N SER A 111 -13.51 3.26 12.32
CA SER A 111 -13.30 3.74 13.69
C SER A 111 -12.22 2.96 14.44
N SER A 112 -11.59 3.64 15.40
CA SER A 112 -10.55 3.11 16.27
C SER A 112 -10.89 3.39 17.73
N VAL A 113 -10.83 2.37 18.58
CA VAL A 113 -11.05 2.48 20.03
C VAL A 113 -9.92 1.77 20.77
N ASN A 114 -9.31 2.44 21.75
CA ASN A 114 -8.35 1.81 22.66
C ASN A 114 -9.11 1.03 23.74
N MET A 115 -8.68 -0.20 24.03
CA MET A 115 -9.39 -1.10 24.95
C MET A 115 -9.31 -0.70 26.42
N GLU A 116 -8.26 0.01 26.84
CA GLU A 116 -8.08 0.42 28.25
C GLU A 116 -8.80 1.74 28.57
N ASN A 117 -8.74 2.72 27.65
CA ASN A 117 -9.39 4.03 27.80
C ASN A 117 -10.69 4.14 26.97
N SER A 118 -11.73 3.39 27.33
CA SER A 118 -13.05 3.44 26.66
C SER A 118 -13.76 4.81 26.69
N THR A 119 -13.25 5.78 27.46
CA THR A 119 -13.73 7.16 27.54
C THR A 119 -13.00 8.15 26.62
N ASP A 120 -11.82 7.79 26.08
CA ASP A 120 -11.15 8.64 25.10
C ASP A 120 -11.89 8.61 23.75
N SER A 121 -11.80 9.71 23.01
CA SER A 121 -12.60 9.92 21.80
C SER A 121 -12.22 8.93 20.70
N ALA A 122 -13.08 7.93 20.48
CA ALA A 122 -13.00 7.01 19.35
C ALA A 122 -12.75 7.79 18.04
N VAL A 123 -11.63 7.51 17.38
CA VAL A 123 -11.31 8.11 16.09
C VAL A 123 -12.35 7.61 15.09
N MET A 124 -12.93 8.52 14.31
CA MET A 124 -14.00 8.26 13.34
C MET A 124 -13.65 8.97 12.03
N GLU A 125 -13.45 8.18 10.97
CA GLU A 125 -13.02 8.68 9.66
C GLU A 125 -13.92 8.13 8.55
N CYS A 126 -14.00 8.85 7.43
CA CYS A 126 -14.52 8.27 6.20
C CYS A 126 -13.50 7.29 5.62
N LEU A 127 -13.98 6.19 5.03
CA LEU A 127 -13.15 5.45 4.09
C LEU A 127 -13.14 6.21 2.76
N GLU A 128 -11.97 6.28 2.13
CA GLU A 128 -11.77 7.05 0.90
C GLU A 128 -11.81 6.16 -0.36
N PRO A 129 -12.16 6.70 -1.54
CA PRO A 129 -12.13 5.94 -2.79
C PRO A 129 -10.74 5.34 -3.09
N GLY A 130 -10.70 4.05 -3.43
CA GLY A 130 -9.44 3.33 -3.66
C GLY A 130 -8.79 2.77 -2.37
N PHE A 131 -9.59 2.58 -1.33
CA PHE A 131 -9.23 1.82 -0.13
C PHE A 131 -8.98 0.32 -0.44
N ASP A 132 -7.79 0.01 -0.95
CA ASP A 132 -7.39 -1.35 -1.39
C ASP A 132 -6.83 -2.23 -0.25
N HIS A 133 -6.95 -1.79 1.01
CA HIS A 133 -6.45 -2.51 2.20
C HIS A 133 -7.43 -3.55 2.73
N LEU A 134 -8.72 -3.45 2.39
CA LEU A 134 -9.72 -4.47 2.70
C LEU A 134 -10.29 -5.11 1.43
N PRO A 135 -10.76 -6.37 1.50
CA PRO A 135 -11.47 -7.01 0.39
C PRO A 135 -12.71 -6.23 -0.05
N PRO A 136 -12.87 -5.95 -1.36
CA PRO A 136 -13.99 -5.17 -1.87
C PRO A 136 -15.22 -6.07 -2.06
N ILE A 137 -15.91 -6.40 -0.97
CA ILE A 137 -17.03 -7.36 -0.93
C ILE A 137 -18.07 -7.11 -2.04
N ASN A 138 -18.50 -5.87 -2.24
CA ASN A 138 -19.47 -5.55 -3.31
C ASN A 138 -18.90 -5.69 -4.73
N SER A 139 -17.58 -5.60 -4.92
CA SER A 139 -16.93 -5.92 -6.21
C SER A 139 -16.86 -7.44 -6.44
N ILE A 140 -16.63 -8.22 -5.38
CA ILE A 140 -16.74 -9.70 -5.43
C ILE A 140 -18.17 -10.09 -5.83
N ILE A 141 -19.18 -9.51 -5.17
CA ILE A 141 -20.61 -9.76 -5.43
C ILE A 141 -21.00 -9.41 -6.87
N SER A 142 -20.55 -8.26 -7.38
CA SER A 142 -20.75 -7.87 -8.79
C SER A 142 -20.10 -8.88 -9.74
N ALA A 143 -18.88 -9.33 -9.44
CA ALA A 143 -18.15 -10.30 -10.25
C ALA A 143 -18.78 -11.71 -10.28
N LEU A 144 -19.51 -12.13 -9.25
CA LEU A 144 -20.24 -13.43 -9.24
C LEU A 144 -21.20 -13.55 -10.44
N SER A 145 -21.74 -12.42 -10.90
CA SER A 145 -22.64 -12.35 -12.04
C SER A 145 -21.94 -12.59 -13.40
N GLN A 146 -20.61 -12.53 -13.44
CA GLN A 146 -19.75 -12.73 -14.60
C GLN A 146 -19.01 -14.07 -14.56
N ALA A 147 -19.30 -14.92 -13.56
CA ALA A 147 -18.65 -16.22 -13.43
C ALA A 147 -19.03 -17.16 -14.60
N THR A 148 -18.04 -17.87 -15.13
CA THR A 148 -18.18 -18.76 -16.29
C THR A 148 -17.80 -20.19 -15.90
N ALA A 149 -18.65 -21.17 -16.20
CA ALA A 149 -18.35 -22.57 -15.89
C ALA A 149 -17.13 -23.06 -16.68
N THR A 150 -16.23 -23.82 -16.06
CA THR A 150 -15.08 -24.45 -16.73
C THR A 150 -14.95 -25.91 -16.31
N SER A 151 -14.38 -26.73 -17.19
CA SER A 151 -14.17 -28.17 -16.95
C SER A 151 -12.77 -28.53 -16.49
N THR A 152 -11.84 -27.58 -16.46
CA THR A 152 -10.43 -27.82 -16.11
C THR A 152 -10.16 -27.44 -14.67
N THR A 153 -10.04 -28.43 -13.78
CA THR A 153 -9.71 -28.18 -12.36
C THR A 153 -8.24 -27.78 -12.19
N PRO A 154 -7.95 -26.61 -11.59
CA PRO A 154 -6.59 -26.20 -11.25
C PRO A 154 -5.85 -27.15 -10.31
N LYS A 155 -4.51 -27.14 -10.39
CA LYS A 155 -3.68 -27.79 -9.37
C LYS A 155 -3.84 -27.07 -8.02
N GLY A 156 -4.19 -27.82 -6.98
CA GLY A 156 -4.43 -27.27 -5.64
C GLY A 156 -5.84 -26.71 -5.42
N VAL A 157 -6.78 -26.99 -6.33
CA VAL A 157 -8.22 -26.73 -6.15
C VAL A 157 -8.95 -28.06 -6.06
N GLU A 158 -9.66 -28.28 -4.96
CA GLU A 158 -10.53 -29.43 -4.79
C GLU A 158 -11.97 -28.98 -5.05
N CYS A 159 -12.58 -29.49 -6.13
CA CYS A 159 -13.94 -29.13 -6.49
C CYS A 159 -14.71 -30.27 -7.15
N LEU A 160 -16.00 -30.39 -6.85
CA LEU A 160 -16.89 -31.35 -7.46
C LEU A 160 -17.10 -31.02 -8.95
N SER A 161 -17.11 -32.06 -9.79
CA SER A 161 -17.29 -31.91 -11.24
C SER A 161 -18.62 -31.25 -11.58
N GLY A 162 -18.57 -30.16 -12.36
CA GLY A 162 -19.75 -29.36 -12.73
C GLY A 162 -19.99 -28.12 -11.85
N ASN A 163 -19.31 -28.01 -10.71
CA ASN A 163 -19.46 -26.89 -9.77
C ASN A 163 -18.30 -25.87 -9.83
N LEU A 164 -17.44 -25.96 -10.84
CA LEU A 164 -16.25 -25.14 -10.99
C LEU A 164 -16.48 -23.98 -11.98
N PHE A 165 -16.15 -22.78 -11.54
CA PHE A 165 -16.30 -21.55 -12.32
C PHE A 165 -15.02 -20.71 -12.31
N ARG A 166 -14.73 -20.03 -13.41
CA ARG A 166 -13.78 -18.93 -13.48
C ARG A 166 -14.50 -17.61 -13.20
N ILE A 167 -13.92 -16.79 -12.34
CA ILE A 167 -14.37 -15.43 -12.00
C ILE A 167 -13.14 -14.50 -11.95
N SER A 168 -13.33 -13.20 -12.16
CA SER A 168 -12.27 -12.19 -11.99
C SER A 168 -12.77 -11.00 -11.18
N VAL A 169 -12.02 -10.59 -10.15
CA VAL A 169 -12.33 -9.46 -9.26
C VAL A 169 -11.18 -8.47 -9.31
N ASN A 170 -11.43 -7.23 -9.78
CA ASN A 170 -10.39 -6.21 -9.98
C ASN A 170 -9.15 -6.73 -10.74
N ASP A 171 -9.40 -7.46 -11.84
CA ASP A 171 -8.43 -8.20 -12.65
C ASP A 171 -7.76 -9.42 -11.99
N PHE A 172 -8.02 -9.74 -10.72
CA PHE A 172 -7.54 -10.98 -10.09
C PHE A 172 -8.48 -12.14 -10.43
N ASP A 173 -8.01 -13.11 -11.21
CA ASP A 173 -8.74 -14.34 -11.46
C ASP A 173 -8.81 -15.21 -10.18
N PHE A 174 -10.00 -15.80 -9.93
CA PHE A 174 -10.23 -16.85 -8.92
C PHE A 174 -10.91 -18.08 -9.55
N ALA A 175 -10.63 -19.27 -9.02
CA ALA A 175 -11.39 -20.47 -9.28
C ALA A 175 -12.44 -20.61 -8.18
N LEU A 176 -13.71 -20.45 -8.55
CA LEU A 176 -14.82 -20.56 -7.63
C LEU A 176 -15.37 -21.98 -7.68
N CYS A 177 -15.29 -22.68 -6.55
CA CYS A 177 -15.98 -23.94 -6.34
C CYS A 177 -17.30 -23.72 -5.59
N TYR A 178 -18.40 -24.20 -6.15
CA TYR A 178 -19.74 -24.05 -5.60
C TYR A 178 -20.18 -25.27 -4.78
N SER A 179 -20.72 -25.03 -3.58
CA SER A 179 -21.12 -26.08 -2.63
C SER A 179 -22.63 -26.04 -2.31
N GLY A 180 -23.45 -25.40 -3.15
CA GLY A 180 -24.89 -25.26 -2.93
C GLY A 180 -25.18 -24.49 -1.65
N TYR A 181 -26.05 -25.03 -0.79
CA TYR A 181 -26.40 -24.44 0.51
C TYR A 181 -25.24 -24.32 1.51
N SER A 182 -24.10 -24.96 1.26
CA SER A 182 -22.87 -24.80 2.07
C SER A 182 -21.97 -23.65 1.58
N GLY A 183 -22.46 -22.80 0.66
CA GLY A 183 -21.72 -21.63 0.18
C GLY A 183 -20.77 -21.92 -0.97
N PHE A 184 -19.65 -21.20 -1.03
CA PHE A 184 -18.63 -21.37 -2.08
C PHE A 184 -17.23 -20.95 -1.62
N THR A 185 -16.20 -21.49 -2.28
CA THR A 185 -14.80 -21.10 -2.05
C THR A 185 -14.16 -20.59 -3.33
N MET A 186 -13.51 -19.43 -3.26
CA MET A 186 -12.73 -18.79 -4.32
C MET A 186 -11.24 -18.98 -4.06
N TYR A 187 -10.61 -19.84 -4.83
CA TYR A 187 -9.17 -20.10 -4.79
C TYR A 187 -8.43 -19.09 -5.67
N GLY A 188 -7.58 -18.27 -5.05
CA GLY A 188 -6.66 -17.36 -5.72
C GLY A 188 -5.20 -17.74 -5.51
N ASN A 189 -4.30 -17.09 -6.26
CA ASN A 189 -2.84 -17.26 -6.08
C ASN A 189 -2.35 -16.69 -4.74
N ASP A 190 -2.83 -15.49 -4.42
CA ASP A 190 -2.32 -14.68 -3.30
C ASP A 190 -3.22 -14.75 -2.06
N MET A 191 -4.45 -15.26 -2.22
CA MET A 191 -5.42 -15.45 -1.14
C MET A 191 -6.43 -16.54 -1.50
N GLU A 192 -7.24 -16.91 -0.52
CA GLU A 192 -8.41 -17.78 -0.65
C GLU A 192 -9.58 -17.14 0.11
N ILE A 193 -10.80 -17.33 -0.40
CA ILE A 193 -12.01 -16.72 0.15
C ILE A 193 -13.08 -17.80 0.26
N THR A 194 -13.47 -18.19 1.47
CA THR A 194 -14.61 -19.08 1.70
C THR A 194 -15.81 -18.24 2.14
N VAL A 195 -16.98 -18.48 1.55
CA VAL A 195 -18.18 -17.68 1.79
C VAL A 195 -19.29 -18.56 2.33
N ASP A 196 -19.68 -18.32 3.58
CA ASP A 196 -20.76 -19.03 4.27
C ASP A 196 -22.07 -18.22 4.22
N TYR A 197 -23.21 -18.91 4.14
CA TYR A 197 -24.52 -18.30 4.35
C TYR A 197 -24.87 -18.34 5.84
N LEU A 198 -25.41 -17.25 6.39
CA LEU A 198 -25.80 -17.16 7.79
C LEU A 198 -27.30 -17.43 7.97
N ASP A 199 -27.64 -18.32 8.91
CA ASP A 199 -29.02 -18.69 9.28
C ASP A 199 -29.88 -17.52 9.78
N LYS A 200 -29.26 -16.40 10.17
CA LYS A 200 -29.92 -15.19 10.64
C LYS A 200 -29.44 -14.00 9.83
N ARG A 201 -30.37 -13.15 9.43
CA ARG A 201 -30.04 -11.90 8.75
C ARG A 201 -29.47 -10.92 9.77
N LEU A 202 -28.34 -10.31 9.43
CA LEU A 202 -27.65 -9.30 10.24
C LEU A 202 -28.09 -7.90 9.84
N ASP A 203 -28.48 -7.06 10.79
CA ASP A 203 -28.63 -5.62 10.58
C ASP A 203 -27.32 -4.93 10.93
N ILE A 204 -26.53 -4.56 9.91
CA ILE A 204 -25.29 -3.79 10.07
C ILE A 204 -25.64 -2.30 10.09
N LEU A 205 -25.35 -1.63 11.20
CA LEU A 205 -25.80 -0.26 11.48
C LEU A 205 -24.71 0.81 11.25
N LYS A 206 -25.12 2.05 11.02
CA LYS A 206 -24.19 3.20 10.92
C LYS A 206 -23.62 3.55 12.30
N PRO A 207 -22.32 3.91 12.40
CA PRO A 207 -21.73 4.39 13.65
C PRO A 207 -22.47 5.60 14.24
N VAL A 208 -22.91 5.47 15.51
CA VAL A 208 -23.93 6.34 16.14
C VAL A 208 -23.37 7.71 16.60
N LYS A 209 -22.05 7.85 16.78
CA LYS A 209 -21.42 9.10 17.25
C LYS A 209 -20.81 9.89 16.08
N ILE A 210 -21.35 11.08 15.81
CA ILE A 210 -20.82 12.09 14.86
C ILE A 210 -20.20 11.46 13.59
N SER A 211 -21.04 10.78 12.79
CA SER A 211 -20.61 10.35 11.46
C SER A 211 -20.18 11.57 10.63
N PRO A 212 -18.94 11.65 10.12
CA PRO A 212 -18.55 12.70 9.19
C PRO A 212 -19.38 12.63 7.90
N LYS A 213 -19.40 13.74 7.13
CA LYS A 213 -20.09 13.79 5.83
C LYS A 213 -19.27 13.01 4.78
N CYS A 214 -19.36 11.69 4.84
CA CYS A 214 -18.69 10.79 3.91
C CYS A 214 -19.43 10.66 2.59
N GLU A 215 -18.66 10.45 1.51
CA GLU A 215 -19.19 10.22 0.18
C GLU A 215 -19.60 8.75 -0.04
N VAL A 216 -20.41 8.49 -1.06
CA VAL A 216 -20.80 7.14 -1.47
C VAL A 216 -19.67 6.52 -2.27
N LEU A 217 -19.05 5.47 -1.72
CA LEU A 217 -17.92 4.75 -2.33
C LEU A 217 -18.36 3.65 -3.28
N VAL A 218 -19.53 3.07 -3.03
CA VAL A 218 -20.04 1.87 -3.71
C VAL A 218 -21.50 2.06 -4.09
N SER A 219 -21.85 1.72 -5.31
CA SER A 219 -23.24 1.67 -5.80
C SER A 219 -23.74 0.23 -5.96
N SER A 220 -25.05 0.04 -6.03
CA SER A 220 -25.65 -1.27 -6.30
C SER A 220 -25.24 -1.80 -7.68
N SER A 221 -25.07 -3.12 -7.77
CA SER A 221 -24.76 -3.84 -9.01
C SER A 221 -25.97 -4.64 -9.49
N VAL A 222 -26.11 -4.81 -10.81
CA VAL A 222 -27.14 -5.70 -11.39
C VAL A 222 -26.64 -7.14 -11.29
N ILE A 223 -27.46 -8.03 -10.75
CA ILE A 223 -27.09 -9.42 -10.50
C ILE A 223 -27.77 -10.37 -11.49
N THR A 224 -27.00 -11.20 -12.18
CA THR A 224 -27.52 -12.24 -13.10
C THR A 224 -28.08 -13.44 -12.34
N ALA A 225 -28.88 -14.30 -12.97
CA ALA A 225 -29.40 -15.52 -12.34
C ALA A 225 -28.31 -16.40 -11.71
N THR A 226 -27.14 -16.52 -12.36
CA THR A 226 -25.95 -17.19 -11.82
C THR A 226 -25.43 -16.49 -10.57
N GLY A 227 -25.31 -15.15 -10.60
CA GLY A 227 -24.95 -14.35 -9.42
C GLY A 227 -25.92 -14.54 -8.25
N ARG A 228 -27.23 -14.61 -8.51
CA ARG A 228 -28.25 -14.86 -7.47
C ARG A 228 -28.03 -16.21 -6.78
N ALA A 229 -27.79 -17.25 -7.58
CA ALA A 229 -27.55 -18.61 -7.10
C ALA A 229 -26.31 -18.74 -6.20
N PHE A 230 -25.23 -18.01 -6.51
CA PHE A 230 -24.06 -17.91 -5.61
C PHE A 230 -24.37 -17.19 -4.29
N LEU A 231 -25.30 -16.24 -4.28
CA LEU A 231 -25.60 -15.40 -3.11
C LEU A 231 -26.67 -16.02 -2.18
N ASN A 232 -27.43 -17.01 -2.63
CA ASN A 232 -28.54 -17.59 -1.85
C ASN A 232 -28.59 -19.13 -1.82
N GLY A 233 -27.59 -19.83 -2.35
CA GLY A 233 -27.53 -21.29 -2.33
C GLY A 233 -28.45 -22.01 -3.32
N SER A 234 -29.10 -21.30 -4.24
CA SER A 234 -29.97 -21.92 -5.26
C SER A 234 -29.18 -22.73 -6.29
N PRO A 235 -29.69 -23.86 -6.82
CA PRO A 235 -29.00 -24.62 -7.86
C PRO A 235 -28.65 -23.78 -9.11
N ILE A 236 -27.41 -23.91 -9.58
CA ILE A 236 -26.95 -23.29 -10.83
C ILE A 236 -27.21 -24.27 -12.00
N SER A 237 -28.04 -23.85 -12.96
CA SER A 237 -28.27 -24.63 -14.18
C SER A 237 -27.08 -24.49 -15.13
N THR A 238 -26.20 -25.50 -15.17
CA THR A 238 -25.07 -25.59 -16.10
C THR A 238 -25.50 -26.24 -17.42
N ASP A 239 -26.35 -25.54 -18.19
CA ASP A 239 -26.97 -26.07 -19.39
C ASP A 239 -25.93 -26.51 -20.45
N SER A 240 -25.86 -27.81 -20.71
CA SER A 240 -24.67 -28.46 -21.22
C SER A 240 -24.56 -28.45 -22.75
N ARG A 241 -24.27 -27.28 -23.33
CA ARG A 241 -23.63 -27.22 -24.66
C ARG A 241 -22.13 -26.98 -24.52
N ARG A 242 -21.37 -28.08 -24.54
CA ARG A 242 -19.90 -28.09 -24.64
C ARG A 242 -19.42 -27.43 -25.94
N LEU A 243 -19.22 -26.12 -25.88
CA LEU A 243 -18.58 -25.27 -26.89
C LEU A 243 -17.79 -24.20 -26.11
N LYS A 244 -16.47 -24.01 -26.26
CA LYS A 244 -15.47 -24.55 -27.21
C LYS A 244 -14.45 -25.39 -26.41
N ALA A 245 -13.36 -25.85 -27.03
CA ALA A 245 -12.19 -26.26 -26.23
C ALA A 245 -11.72 -25.02 -25.44
N ASP A 246 -11.73 -25.09 -24.11
CA ASP A 246 -11.25 -24.01 -23.26
C ASP A 246 -9.80 -23.69 -23.68
N VAL A 247 -9.53 -22.42 -23.96
CA VAL A 247 -8.15 -21.95 -24.13
C VAL A 247 -7.47 -22.22 -22.81
N ASP A 248 -6.43 -23.06 -22.85
CA ASP A 248 -5.78 -23.70 -21.72
C ASP A 248 -5.69 -22.75 -20.52
N PHE A 249 -6.61 -22.93 -19.56
CA PHE A 249 -6.70 -22.05 -18.41
C PHE A 249 -5.60 -22.45 -17.43
N THR A 250 -4.39 -21.98 -17.72
CA THR A 250 -3.19 -22.27 -16.92
C THR A 250 -3.23 -21.49 -15.61
N TRP A 251 -4.01 -21.99 -14.67
CA TRP A 251 -3.84 -21.68 -13.26
C TRP A 251 -2.44 -22.13 -12.83
N GLY A 252 -1.61 -21.21 -12.32
CA GLY A 252 -0.36 -21.58 -11.63
C GLY A 252 0.95 -21.41 -12.40
N ASP A 253 0.96 -20.83 -13.61
CA ASP A 253 2.21 -20.31 -14.21
C ASP A 253 2.76 -19.08 -13.44
N ASN A 254 1.97 -18.58 -12.49
CA ASN A 254 2.42 -17.75 -11.40
C ASN A 254 2.34 -18.61 -10.14
N SER A 255 3.50 -18.95 -9.57
CA SER A 255 3.57 -19.49 -8.21
C SER A 255 3.16 -18.40 -7.20
N PRO A 256 2.60 -18.74 -6.01
CA PRO A 256 2.45 -17.81 -4.89
C PRO A 256 3.80 -17.21 -4.44
N THR A 257 4.88 -17.97 -4.63
CA THR A 257 6.26 -17.57 -4.38
C THR A 257 6.96 -17.19 -5.68
N CYS A 258 7.58 -16.01 -5.72
CA CYS A 258 8.47 -15.65 -6.81
C CYS A 258 9.90 -16.13 -6.54
N SER A 259 10.55 -16.61 -7.59
CA SER A 259 11.97 -17.01 -7.58
C SER A 259 12.78 -16.04 -8.42
N CYS A 260 14.07 -15.92 -8.10
CA CYS A 260 14.98 -15.10 -8.90
C CYS A 260 15.16 -15.70 -10.31
N LYS A 261 15.09 -14.85 -11.33
CA LYS A 261 15.23 -15.18 -12.75
C LYS A 261 16.62 -14.83 -13.31
N SER A 262 17.50 -14.31 -12.46
CA SER A 262 18.88 -13.90 -12.76
C SER A 262 19.84 -14.48 -11.72
N THR A 263 21.14 -14.26 -11.88
CA THR A 263 22.14 -14.69 -10.90
C THR A 263 21.93 -13.93 -9.58
N PRO A 264 21.67 -14.61 -8.44
CA PRO A 264 21.56 -13.95 -7.14
C PRO A 264 22.89 -13.30 -6.76
N ARG A 265 22.83 -12.09 -6.20
CA ARG A 265 24.01 -11.30 -5.84
C ARG A 265 23.73 -10.33 -4.69
N PRO A 266 24.74 -9.66 -4.10
CA PRO A 266 24.50 -8.66 -3.06
C PRO A 266 23.56 -7.54 -3.52
N CYS A 267 22.64 -7.15 -2.63
CA CYS A 267 21.75 -6.02 -2.85
C CYS A 267 22.15 -4.82 -1.99
N PHE A 268 22.25 -3.65 -2.59
CA PHE A 268 22.66 -2.41 -1.94
C PHE A 268 21.54 -1.36 -1.99
N PHE A 269 21.08 -0.93 -0.82
CA PHE A 269 19.94 -0.04 -0.65
C PHE A 269 20.38 1.39 -0.31
N ILE A 270 20.04 2.32 -1.22
CA ILE A 270 20.34 3.74 -1.15
C ILE A 270 19.03 4.49 -0.87
N HIS A 271 18.88 4.97 0.36
CA HIS A 271 17.71 5.72 0.80
C HIS A 271 17.64 7.13 0.19
N GLY A 272 16.48 7.76 0.31
CA GLY A 272 16.26 9.15 -0.09
C GLY A 272 16.43 10.16 1.04
N MET A 273 15.90 11.36 0.82
CA MET A 273 15.85 12.44 1.81
C MET A 273 15.11 12.01 3.08
N GLY A 274 15.56 12.51 4.24
CA GLY A 274 14.86 12.37 5.52
C GLY A 274 15.70 11.81 6.68
N VAL A 275 16.99 11.53 6.47
CA VAL A 275 17.89 11.03 7.51
C VAL A 275 18.87 12.13 7.92
N THR A 276 18.94 12.44 9.21
CA THR A 276 19.73 13.56 9.79
C THR A 276 21.10 13.14 10.32
N PHE A 277 21.50 11.89 10.12
CA PHE A 277 22.73 11.30 10.63
C PHE A 277 23.33 10.34 9.60
N GLU A 278 24.61 10.01 9.76
CA GLU A 278 25.30 9.02 8.93
C GLU A 278 26.00 7.96 9.77
N LEU A 279 26.24 6.80 9.17
CA LEU A 279 26.99 5.71 9.80
C LEU A 279 28.28 5.40 9.00
N PRO A 280 29.36 4.98 9.68
CA PRO A 280 30.68 4.79 9.06
C PRO A 280 30.76 3.55 8.16
N GLU A 281 29.76 2.66 8.17
CA GLU A 281 29.72 1.41 7.39
C GLU A 281 28.30 1.10 6.86
N ASN A 282 28.22 0.16 5.91
CA ASN A 282 26.95 -0.37 5.40
C ASN A 282 26.28 -1.30 6.42
N GLN A 283 25.02 -1.01 6.75
CA GLN A 283 24.25 -1.73 7.76
C GLN A 283 23.55 -2.97 7.18
N ASP A 284 23.23 -3.96 8.02
CA ASP A 284 22.43 -5.14 7.64
C ASP A 284 20.91 -4.90 7.76
N SER A 285 20.50 -3.79 8.36
CA SER A 285 19.09 -3.36 8.41
C SER A 285 18.98 -1.85 8.50
N PHE A 286 17.89 -1.27 8.00
CA PHE A 286 17.61 0.15 8.19
C PHE A 286 16.11 0.47 8.12
N ARG A 287 15.53 1.03 9.20
CA ARG A 287 14.09 1.35 9.37
C ARG A 287 13.52 2.33 8.33
N TYR A 288 14.35 2.96 7.50
CA TYR A 288 13.90 3.68 6.32
C TYR A 288 13.13 2.78 5.35
N TRP A 289 13.53 1.51 5.26
CA TRP A 289 12.92 0.50 4.40
C TRP A 289 11.96 -0.40 5.18
N GLY A 290 10.97 -0.96 4.49
CA GLY A 290 10.11 -2.01 5.02
C GLY A 290 10.84 -3.34 5.22
N ASN A 291 10.19 -4.27 5.91
CA ASN A 291 10.76 -5.60 6.12
C ASN A 291 10.72 -6.42 4.81
N LEU A 292 11.90 -6.62 4.22
CA LEU A 292 12.09 -7.42 3.00
C LEU A 292 12.62 -8.85 3.29
N THR A 293 12.62 -9.29 4.55
CA THR A 293 13.06 -10.65 4.92
C THR A 293 12.17 -11.69 4.23
N GLY A 294 12.77 -12.57 3.41
CA GLY A 294 12.03 -13.53 2.59
C GLY A 294 11.40 -12.96 1.32
N HIS A 295 11.47 -11.64 1.10
CA HIS A 295 10.85 -10.92 -0.02
C HIS A 295 11.87 -10.43 -1.08
N ALA A 296 13.06 -11.01 -1.10
CA ALA A 296 14.19 -10.55 -1.91
C ALA A 296 15.01 -11.72 -2.50
N PRO A 297 14.41 -12.61 -3.32
CA PRO A 297 15.00 -13.89 -3.73
C PRO A 297 16.28 -13.76 -4.58
N CYS A 298 16.53 -12.60 -5.20
CA CYS A 298 17.77 -12.31 -5.92
C CYS A 298 18.91 -11.74 -5.04
N CYS A 299 18.63 -11.42 -3.77
CA CYS A 299 19.60 -10.82 -2.87
C CYS A 299 20.30 -11.92 -2.06
N THR A 300 21.59 -12.16 -2.30
CA THR A 300 22.39 -13.07 -1.45
C THR A 300 22.66 -12.47 -0.06
N THR A 301 22.74 -11.15 -0.01
CA THR A 301 22.86 -10.32 1.19
C THR A 301 22.15 -8.99 0.93
N MET A 302 21.73 -8.31 1.98
CA MET A 302 21.12 -6.97 1.89
C MET A 302 21.95 -6.00 2.72
N LYS A 303 22.48 -4.96 2.08
CA LYS A 303 23.27 -3.91 2.73
C LYS A 303 22.62 -2.55 2.51
N TYR A 304 22.54 -1.77 3.58
CA TYR A 304 21.86 -0.49 3.63
C TYR A 304 22.87 0.62 3.90
N MET A 305 22.93 1.60 2.99
CA MET A 305 23.64 2.83 3.26
C MET A 305 22.86 3.67 4.27
N VAL A 306 23.57 4.42 5.12
CA VAL A 306 22.96 5.45 5.99
C VAL A 306 23.83 6.70 5.93
N LEU A 307 23.33 7.74 5.26
CA LEU A 307 23.98 9.04 5.09
C LEU A 307 23.07 10.17 5.58
N ASP A 308 23.66 11.30 5.96
CA ASP A 308 22.88 12.52 6.23
C ASP A 308 22.35 13.07 4.90
N THR A 309 21.07 12.83 4.67
CA THR A 309 20.29 13.24 3.51
C THR A 309 19.29 14.34 3.86
N VAL A 310 19.55 15.11 4.92
CA VAL A 310 18.79 16.31 5.29
C VAL A 310 19.67 17.55 5.12
N ASN A 311 20.92 17.48 5.59
CA ASN A 311 21.84 18.62 5.60
C ASN A 311 22.75 18.70 4.37
N ASN A 312 22.79 17.67 3.52
CA ASN A 312 23.60 17.61 2.30
C ASN A 312 22.75 17.61 1.03
N THR A 313 23.23 18.25 -0.03
CA THR A 313 22.60 18.20 -1.37
C THR A 313 23.00 16.90 -2.09
N TRP A 314 22.16 16.43 -3.02
CA TRP A 314 22.52 15.29 -3.88
C TRP A 314 23.64 15.61 -4.88
N THR A 315 23.91 16.90 -5.10
CA THR A 315 25.01 17.45 -5.91
C THR A 315 26.32 17.64 -5.13
N ASN A 316 26.35 17.35 -3.82
CA ASN A 316 27.54 17.55 -3.01
C ASN A 316 28.60 16.48 -3.35
N THR A 317 29.79 16.92 -3.77
CA THR A 317 30.89 16.07 -4.21
C THR A 317 31.30 15.02 -3.17
N THR A 318 31.41 15.41 -1.90
CA THR A 318 31.74 14.49 -0.79
C THR A 318 30.64 13.46 -0.57
N GLN A 319 29.37 13.87 -0.70
CA GLN A 319 28.22 12.98 -0.52
C GLN A 319 28.08 11.98 -1.67
N GLN A 320 28.38 12.40 -2.90
CA GLN A 320 28.45 11.53 -4.07
C GLN A 320 29.63 10.53 -3.97
N GLN A 321 30.80 10.97 -3.50
CA GLN A 321 31.94 10.07 -3.29
C GLN A 321 31.59 8.99 -2.25
N LYS A 322 30.99 9.39 -1.10
CA LYS A 322 30.49 8.45 -0.09
C LYS A 322 29.52 7.41 -0.69
N VAL A 323 28.64 7.80 -1.62
CA VAL A 323 27.72 6.86 -2.29
C VAL A 323 28.49 5.83 -3.12
N CYS A 324 29.49 6.26 -3.89
CA CYS A 324 30.36 5.37 -4.65
C CYS A 324 31.16 4.43 -3.74
N ASP A 325 31.86 4.96 -2.73
CA ASP A 325 32.67 4.17 -1.78
C ASP A 325 31.81 3.09 -1.09
N ARG A 326 30.59 3.46 -0.68
CA ARG A 326 29.63 2.56 -0.04
C ARG A 326 29.13 1.49 -1.00
N ALA A 327 28.91 1.80 -2.28
CA ALA A 327 28.45 0.83 -3.28
C ALA A 327 29.57 -0.16 -3.67
N LEU A 328 30.79 0.35 -3.90
CA LEU A 328 31.96 -0.46 -4.28
C LEU A 328 32.26 -1.50 -3.20
N ALA A 329 32.16 -1.14 -1.93
CA ALA A 329 32.41 -2.01 -0.77
C ALA A 329 31.39 -3.16 -0.58
N VAL A 330 30.31 -3.25 -1.37
CA VAL A 330 29.27 -4.30 -1.21
C VAL A 330 29.68 -5.61 -1.88
N SER A 331 30.25 -5.56 -3.08
CA SER A 331 30.73 -6.75 -3.79
C SER A 331 32.25 -6.85 -3.75
N LYS A 332 32.76 -8.06 -3.55
CA LYS A 332 34.20 -8.38 -3.61
C LYS A 332 34.75 -8.39 -5.04
N THR A 333 33.88 -8.33 -6.06
CA THR A 333 34.26 -8.26 -7.48
C THR A 333 34.32 -6.83 -8.02
N SER A 334 33.88 -5.84 -7.25
CA SER A 334 34.06 -4.42 -7.60
C SER A 334 35.55 -4.09 -7.76
N SER A 335 35.86 -3.23 -8.74
CA SER A 335 37.18 -2.61 -8.84
C SER A 335 37.25 -1.35 -7.97
N GLU A 336 38.35 -0.59 -8.06
CA GLU A 336 38.49 0.71 -7.37
C GLU A 336 37.44 1.75 -7.81
N THR A 337 36.82 1.58 -8.98
CA THR A 337 35.89 2.57 -9.58
C THR A 337 34.66 1.95 -10.26
N SER A 338 34.50 0.62 -10.28
CA SER A 338 33.39 -0.04 -10.97
C SER A 338 32.61 -0.99 -10.06
N ILE A 339 31.35 -0.66 -9.82
CA ILE A 339 30.40 -1.41 -8.98
C ILE A 339 29.95 -2.64 -9.77
N SER A 340 30.46 -3.81 -9.38
CA SER A 340 30.24 -5.09 -10.08
C SER A 340 29.39 -6.04 -9.24
N ASP A 341 28.72 -7.00 -9.90
CA ASP A 341 27.85 -8.02 -9.30
C ASP A 341 26.90 -7.50 -8.19
N THR A 342 26.33 -6.31 -8.35
CA THR A 342 25.49 -5.69 -7.30
C THR A 342 24.10 -5.30 -7.83
N ILE A 343 23.04 -5.66 -7.11
CA ILE A 343 21.70 -5.10 -7.34
C ILE A 343 21.57 -3.82 -6.51
N VAL A 344 21.65 -2.66 -7.15
CA VAL A 344 21.54 -1.36 -6.48
C VAL A 344 20.08 -0.91 -6.49
N VAL A 345 19.49 -0.71 -5.31
CA VAL A 345 18.10 -0.29 -5.11
C VAL A 345 18.09 1.12 -4.55
N THR A 346 17.53 2.08 -5.29
CA THR A 346 17.52 3.50 -4.92
C THR A 346 16.11 4.02 -4.72
N HIS A 347 15.86 4.75 -3.63
CA HIS A 347 14.57 5.41 -3.38
C HIS A 347 14.69 6.93 -3.35
N SER A 348 13.75 7.64 -3.99
CA SER A 348 13.65 9.10 -3.96
C SER A 348 14.98 9.78 -4.31
N MET A 349 15.48 10.71 -3.49
CA MET A 349 16.79 11.37 -3.66
C MET A 349 17.97 10.39 -3.82
N GLY A 350 17.86 9.15 -3.34
CA GLY A 350 18.88 8.11 -3.54
C GLY A 350 19.17 7.82 -5.01
N ASN A 351 18.17 7.98 -5.89
CA ASN A 351 18.36 7.85 -7.33
C ASN A 351 19.26 8.97 -7.86
N LEU A 352 19.03 10.22 -7.41
CA LEU A 352 19.83 11.39 -7.80
C LEU A 352 21.27 11.31 -7.26
N LEU A 353 21.44 10.82 -6.03
CA LEU A 353 22.76 10.60 -5.42
C LEU A 353 23.62 9.65 -6.26
N LEU A 354 23.08 8.49 -6.64
CA LEU A 354 23.79 7.52 -7.49
C LEU A 354 24.01 8.05 -8.91
N ALA A 355 22.97 8.60 -9.54
CA ALA A 355 23.05 9.17 -10.89
C ALA A 355 24.08 10.29 -10.98
N GLY A 356 24.09 11.20 -10.01
CA GLY A 356 25.00 12.33 -9.91
C GLY A 356 26.44 11.89 -9.70
N ALA A 357 26.68 10.90 -8.82
CA ALA A 357 28.03 10.38 -8.57
C ALA A 357 28.64 9.70 -9.81
N ILE A 358 27.85 8.93 -10.55
CA ILE A 358 28.27 8.31 -11.82
C ILE A 358 28.45 9.38 -12.91
N ALA A 359 27.55 10.37 -13.00
CA ALA A 359 27.68 11.49 -13.95
C ALA A 359 28.91 12.38 -13.68
N ALA A 360 29.32 12.49 -12.41
CA ALA A 360 30.55 13.16 -11.98
C ALA A 360 31.82 12.31 -12.16
N GLY A 361 31.69 11.05 -12.61
CA GLY A 361 32.82 10.15 -12.87
C GLY A 361 33.47 9.54 -11.62
N MET A 362 32.81 9.58 -10.46
CA MET A 362 33.35 9.05 -9.20
C MET A 362 33.33 7.51 -9.15
N CYS A 363 32.35 6.90 -9.81
CA CYS A 363 32.28 5.46 -10.04
C CYS A 363 31.45 5.15 -11.28
N THR A 364 31.46 3.89 -11.69
CA THR A 364 30.67 3.34 -12.79
C THR A 364 29.86 2.15 -12.30
N LEU A 365 28.74 1.87 -12.98
CA LEU A 365 27.97 0.65 -12.78
C LEU A 365 28.33 -0.34 -13.89
N ASP A 366 28.91 -1.49 -13.53
CA ASP A 366 29.25 -2.52 -14.52
C ASP A 366 27.99 -3.25 -15.05
N SER A 367 28.13 -3.86 -16.23
CA SER A 367 27.12 -4.73 -16.86
C SER A 367 26.69 -5.94 -16.02
N SER A 368 27.53 -6.40 -15.08
CA SER A 368 27.20 -7.41 -14.06
C SER A 368 26.31 -6.90 -12.93
N SER A 369 26.10 -5.57 -12.83
CA SER A 369 25.23 -4.95 -11.83
C SER A 369 23.84 -4.65 -12.39
N THR A 370 22.89 -4.29 -11.52
CA THR A 370 21.49 -4.02 -11.90
C THR A 370 20.91 -2.92 -11.04
N TRP A 371 20.39 -1.87 -11.67
CA TRP A 371 19.82 -0.72 -10.95
C TRP A 371 18.28 -0.75 -10.95
N VAL A 372 17.71 -0.83 -9.76
CA VAL A 372 16.27 -0.76 -9.47
C VAL A 372 15.95 0.62 -8.87
N GLY A 373 15.29 1.48 -9.65
CA GLY A 373 14.93 2.84 -9.24
C GLY A 373 13.49 2.96 -8.74
N LEU A 374 13.29 3.66 -7.62
CA LEU A 374 12.00 3.83 -6.96
C LEU A 374 11.75 5.33 -6.72
N ALA A 375 10.61 5.85 -7.16
CA ALA A 375 10.11 7.20 -6.83
C ALA A 375 11.10 8.36 -7.12
N ALA A 376 11.89 8.27 -8.20
CA ALA A 376 13.02 9.16 -8.44
C ALA A 376 12.61 10.60 -8.82
N PRO A 377 13.07 11.67 -8.13
CA PRO A 377 12.84 13.06 -8.52
C PRO A 377 13.84 13.52 -9.60
N MET A 378 13.90 12.83 -10.75
CA MET A 378 14.92 13.08 -11.78
C MET A 378 14.73 14.40 -12.55
N LYS A 379 13.53 15.00 -12.52
CA LYS A 379 13.27 16.40 -12.88
C LYS A 379 13.01 17.28 -11.65
N GLY A 380 13.41 16.85 -10.46
CA GLY A 380 13.02 17.48 -9.20
C GLY A 380 11.58 17.18 -8.77
N SER A 381 11.08 17.98 -7.84
CA SER A 381 9.84 17.76 -7.09
C SER A 381 9.08 19.06 -6.85
N LYS A 382 7.84 19.15 -7.32
CA LYS A 382 6.94 20.28 -7.03
C LYS A 382 6.62 20.41 -5.54
N ALA A 383 6.67 19.31 -4.78
CA ALA A 383 6.56 19.37 -3.33
C ALA A 383 7.78 20.07 -2.67
N SER A 384 8.97 20.05 -3.27
CA SER A 384 10.09 20.89 -2.82
C SER A 384 9.77 22.37 -3.01
N ASP A 385 9.27 22.75 -4.19
CA ASP A 385 8.96 24.14 -4.54
C ASP A 385 7.86 24.69 -3.63
N PHE A 386 6.75 23.95 -3.54
CA PHE A 386 5.64 24.24 -2.66
C PHE A 386 6.05 24.43 -1.18
N ILE A 387 6.87 23.53 -0.63
CA ILE A 387 7.34 23.66 0.76
C ILE A 387 8.23 24.89 0.93
N ARG A 388 9.01 25.28 -0.09
CA ARG A 388 9.81 26.51 -0.06
C ARG A 388 8.93 27.76 -0.11
N GLU A 389 7.86 27.76 -0.89
CA GLU A 389 6.84 28.83 -0.90
C GLU A 389 6.16 28.96 0.47
N SER A 390 5.67 27.85 1.03
CA SER A 390 4.98 27.85 2.32
C SER A 390 5.89 28.32 3.46
N CYS A 391 7.11 27.80 3.57
CA CYS A 391 8.03 28.25 4.62
C CYS A 391 8.56 29.69 4.41
N ALA A 392 8.25 30.35 3.28
CA ALA A 392 8.55 31.75 3.02
C ALA A 392 7.37 32.69 3.32
N GLY A 393 6.19 32.17 3.69
CA GLY A 393 4.96 32.95 3.88
C GLY A 393 4.27 33.32 2.57
N ASN A 394 4.54 32.58 1.48
CA ASN A 394 4.03 32.86 0.14
C ASN A 394 2.82 31.96 -0.24
N THR A 395 2.21 31.25 0.71
CA THR A 395 1.03 30.42 0.43
C THR A 395 -0.16 30.88 1.26
N ASN A 396 -1.02 29.98 1.75
CA ASN A 396 -2.07 30.33 2.69
C ASN A 396 -1.80 29.70 4.05
N PHE A 397 -2.33 30.31 5.11
CA PHE A 397 -2.04 29.95 6.50
C PHE A 397 -2.26 28.46 6.84
N ILE A 398 -3.18 27.76 6.15
CA ILE A 398 -3.44 26.33 6.36
C ILE A 398 -2.26 25.50 5.83
N LEU A 399 -1.75 25.87 4.66
CA LEU A 399 -0.63 25.20 3.99
C LEU A 399 0.70 25.48 4.70
N GLU A 400 0.87 26.69 5.22
CA GLU A 400 2.01 27.09 6.05
C GLU A 400 2.03 26.29 7.35
N TYR A 401 0.89 26.21 8.05
CA TYR A 401 0.73 25.36 9.23
C TYR A 401 0.99 23.87 8.94
N MET A 402 0.60 23.35 7.76
CA MET A 402 0.92 21.98 7.34
C MET A 402 2.43 21.78 7.10
N ALA A 403 3.10 22.75 6.48
CA ALA A 403 4.55 22.69 6.25
C ALA A 403 5.33 22.76 7.58
N GLU A 404 4.93 23.64 8.50
CA GLU A 404 5.49 23.76 9.85
C GLU A 404 5.25 22.50 10.70
N SER A 405 4.00 22.03 10.80
CA SER A 405 3.65 20.83 11.57
C SER A 405 4.25 19.53 11.02
N SER A 406 4.62 19.49 9.73
CA SER A 406 5.40 18.40 9.14
C SER A 406 6.90 18.41 9.53
N GLY A 407 7.36 19.44 10.24
CA GLY A 407 8.77 19.63 10.61
C GLY A 407 9.68 19.99 9.43
N ARG A 408 9.11 20.47 8.32
CA ARG A 408 9.83 20.78 7.07
C ARG A 408 10.13 22.26 6.87
N CYS A 409 9.68 23.12 7.78
CA CYS A 409 10.13 24.51 7.89
C CYS A 409 11.18 24.67 9.02
N PRO A 410 12.30 25.38 8.77
CA PRO A 410 12.74 25.93 7.50
C PRO A 410 13.14 24.82 6.49
N PRO A 411 13.05 25.04 5.17
CA PRO A 411 13.31 24.00 4.20
C PRO A 411 14.77 23.52 4.26
N THR A 412 14.96 22.21 4.29
CA THR A 412 16.26 21.56 4.50
C THR A 412 17.21 21.76 3.31
N THR A 413 18.51 21.58 3.52
CA THR A 413 19.52 21.68 2.45
C THR A 413 19.25 20.67 1.32
N ALA A 414 18.91 19.44 1.68
CA ALA A 414 18.54 18.41 0.72
C ALA A 414 17.29 18.80 -0.09
N LEU A 415 16.22 19.26 0.57
CA LEU A 415 14.97 19.68 -0.10
C LEU A 415 15.24 20.82 -1.08
N LYS A 416 15.98 21.86 -0.65
CA LYS A 416 16.38 23.00 -1.50
C LYS A 416 17.19 22.60 -2.75
N SER A 417 17.76 21.39 -2.78
CA SER A 417 18.47 20.86 -3.96
C SER A 417 17.60 20.03 -4.92
N MET A 418 16.30 19.84 -4.62
CA MET A 418 15.37 19.12 -5.49
C MET A 418 14.15 19.93 -6.03
N PRO A 419 14.27 21.24 -6.33
CA PRO A 419 13.22 22.00 -6.99
C PRO A 419 12.92 21.42 -8.37
N TYR A 420 11.72 21.65 -8.90
CA TYR A 420 11.38 21.18 -10.23
C TYR A 420 12.23 21.89 -11.29
N MET A 421 12.78 21.10 -12.21
CA MET A 421 13.76 21.54 -13.21
C MET A 421 13.18 22.64 -14.12
N GLY A 422 13.89 23.75 -14.25
CA GLY A 422 13.47 24.93 -15.02
C GLY A 422 12.47 25.87 -14.35
N GLU A 423 12.10 25.64 -13.08
CA GLU A 423 11.22 26.55 -12.32
C GLU A 423 11.97 27.57 -11.44
N GLU A 424 11.22 28.48 -10.81
CA GLU A 424 11.71 29.62 -10.00
C GLU A 424 12.82 29.26 -9.01
N PHE A 425 12.68 28.10 -8.35
CA PHE A 425 13.57 27.66 -7.30
C PHE A 425 14.79 26.85 -7.78
N SER A 426 14.84 26.51 -9.07
CA SER A 426 15.97 25.86 -9.71
C SER A 426 17.00 26.88 -10.21
N SER A 427 18.08 26.40 -10.82
CA SER A 427 19.10 27.24 -11.46
C SER A 427 19.71 26.49 -12.65
N LYS A 428 20.29 27.21 -13.60
CA LYS A 428 20.95 26.60 -14.78
C LYS A 428 21.98 25.53 -14.42
N THR A 429 22.71 25.72 -13.32
CA THR A 429 23.69 24.74 -12.81
C THR A 429 23.01 23.48 -12.29
N LEU A 430 21.89 23.62 -11.58
CA LEU A 430 21.12 22.50 -11.05
C LEU A 430 20.33 21.77 -12.15
N ASP A 431 19.78 22.51 -13.12
CA ASP A 431 19.16 21.95 -14.32
C ASP A 431 20.17 21.15 -15.16
N ALA A 432 21.42 21.63 -15.29
CA ALA A 432 22.51 20.90 -15.92
C ALA A 432 22.87 19.62 -15.15
N ALA A 433 22.93 19.68 -13.81
CA ALA A 433 23.14 18.51 -12.98
C ALA A 433 22.00 17.48 -13.13
N PHE A 434 20.74 17.93 -13.12
CA PHE A 434 19.58 17.06 -13.39
C PHE A 434 19.68 16.42 -14.77
N SER A 435 20.05 17.19 -15.79
CA SER A 435 20.24 16.68 -17.16
C SER A 435 21.29 15.56 -17.19
N ALA A 436 22.46 15.77 -16.58
CA ALA A 436 23.52 14.77 -16.51
C ALA A 436 23.09 13.50 -15.74
N ALA A 437 22.40 13.67 -14.61
CA ALA A 437 21.82 12.56 -13.85
C ALA A 437 20.79 11.77 -14.67
N GLN A 438 19.92 12.45 -15.44
CA GLN A 438 18.96 11.83 -16.36
C GLN A 438 19.66 11.04 -17.47
N GLU A 439 20.83 11.49 -17.97
CA GLU A 439 21.59 10.78 -19.00
C GLU A 439 22.14 9.44 -18.52
N VAL A 440 22.61 9.38 -17.27
CA VAL A 440 23.05 8.14 -16.63
C VAL A 440 21.85 7.25 -16.32
N TYR A 441 20.81 7.81 -15.68
CA TYR A 441 19.61 7.08 -15.28
C TYR A 441 18.92 6.41 -16.47
N ARG A 442 18.67 7.13 -17.57
CA ARG A 442 18.03 6.56 -18.78
C ARG A 442 18.86 5.44 -19.44
N ALA A 443 20.18 5.44 -19.24
CA ALA A 443 21.11 4.51 -19.89
C ALA A 443 21.35 3.25 -19.05
N GLN A 444 21.36 3.37 -17.72
CA GLN A 444 21.77 2.30 -16.80
C GLN A 444 20.63 1.74 -15.94
N VAL A 445 19.51 2.48 -15.77
CA VAL A 445 18.42 1.97 -14.93
C VAL A 445 17.73 0.78 -15.57
N SER A 446 17.67 -0.32 -14.82
CA SER A 446 17.12 -1.58 -15.29
C SER A 446 15.61 -1.64 -15.07
N ALA A 447 15.15 -1.29 -13.88
CA ALA A 447 13.74 -1.39 -13.49
C ALA A 447 13.30 -0.14 -12.74
N LEU A 448 12.04 0.27 -12.93
CA LEU A 448 11.48 1.47 -12.31
C LEU A 448 10.13 1.21 -11.66
N MET A 449 9.96 1.70 -10.44
CA MET A 449 8.67 1.90 -9.81
C MET A 449 8.36 3.41 -9.75
N CYS A 450 7.36 3.84 -10.53
CA CYS A 450 6.93 5.23 -10.60
C CYS A 450 5.41 5.31 -10.42
N SER A 451 4.93 6.03 -9.41
CA SER A 451 3.49 6.13 -9.16
C SER A 451 2.80 7.21 -9.99
N SER A 452 1.50 6.99 -10.17
CA SER A 452 0.55 7.90 -10.79
C SER A 452 -0.62 8.27 -9.87
N SER A 453 -0.50 8.01 -8.55
CA SER A 453 -1.47 8.40 -7.53
C SER A 453 -0.84 8.44 -6.13
N PHE A 454 -1.13 9.49 -5.38
CA PHE A 454 -0.72 9.74 -4.00
C PHE A 454 -1.59 9.02 -2.96
N SER A 455 -2.70 8.39 -3.36
CA SER A 455 -3.65 7.76 -2.43
C SER A 455 -3.06 6.54 -1.74
N GLY A 456 -2.21 5.77 -2.43
CA GLY A 456 -1.36 4.75 -1.82
C GLY A 456 -2.05 3.60 -1.08
N LEU A 457 -1.28 2.96 -0.21
CA LEU A 457 -1.72 2.01 0.81
C LEU A 457 -2.14 2.75 2.09
N ARG A 458 -3.00 2.12 2.90
CA ARG A 458 -3.39 2.67 4.20
C ARG A 458 -2.15 2.77 5.10
N SER A 459 -1.86 3.98 5.58
CA SER A 459 -0.70 4.25 6.42
C SER A 459 -0.85 5.56 7.19
N PRO A 460 -0.14 5.77 8.32
CA PRO A 460 -0.11 7.05 9.03
C PRO A 460 0.45 8.22 8.19
N ASP A 461 1.18 7.93 7.11
CA ASP A 461 1.74 8.92 6.20
C ASP A 461 0.79 9.33 5.06
N GLN A 462 -0.28 8.55 4.83
CA GLN A 462 -1.22 8.72 3.73
C GLN A 462 -1.82 10.13 3.70
N THR A 463 -2.31 10.64 4.84
CA THR A 463 -2.93 11.97 4.96
C THR A 463 -1.97 13.10 4.57
N LYS A 464 -0.68 12.99 4.92
CA LYS A 464 0.34 14.01 4.62
C LYS A 464 0.69 14.02 3.13
N LEU A 465 0.86 12.83 2.54
CA LEU A 465 1.16 12.68 1.11
C LEU A 465 -0.06 13.00 0.24
N TRP A 466 -1.27 12.75 0.73
CA TRP A 466 -2.51 13.15 0.07
C TRP A 466 -2.65 14.68 0.01
N ALA A 467 -2.45 15.36 1.15
CA ALA A 467 -2.47 16.82 1.21
C ALA A 467 -1.49 17.42 0.19
N LEU A 468 -0.21 17.01 0.22
CA LEU A 468 0.80 17.47 -0.73
C LEU A 468 0.43 17.13 -2.19
N GLY A 469 -0.08 15.93 -2.46
CA GLY A 469 -0.48 15.52 -3.81
C GLY A 469 -1.65 16.31 -4.40
N MET A 470 -2.52 16.87 -3.55
CA MET A 470 -3.63 17.76 -3.92
C MET A 470 -3.22 19.23 -4.05
N VAL A 471 -2.46 19.76 -3.08
CA VAL A 471 -2.23 21.21 -2.93
C VAL A 471 -0.83 21.66 -3.36
N GLY A 472 0.11 20.74 -3.55
CA GLY A 472 1.52 20.99 -3.88
C GLY A 472 1.78 21.47 -5.31
N HIS A 473 0.80 22.14 -5.93
CA HIS A 473 0.85 22.74 -7.27
C HIS A 473 1.48 21.85 -8.37
N HIS A 474 1.30 20.53 -8.28
CA HIS A 474 1.81 19.57 -9.26
C HIS A 474 1.28 19.86 -10.67
N HIS A 475 2.09 19.63 -11.71
CA HIS A 475 1.64 19.75 -13.11
C HIS A 475 0.53 18.77 -13.47
N SER A 476 0.40 17.69 -12.70
CA SER A 476 -0.68 16.71 -12.85
C SER A 476 -1.02 15.99 -11.55
N TRP A 477 -2.26 15.48 -11.51
CA TRP A 477 -2.74 14.50 -10.53
C TRP A 477 -1.96 13.16 -10.55
N LYS A 478 -1.04 12.96 -11.49
CA LYS A 478 -0.20 11.76 -11.61
C LYS A 478 1.10 11.96 -10.83
N ASN A 479 0.97 12.04 -9.52
CA ASN A 479 2.10 12.19 -8.59
C ASN A 479 1.92 11.22 -7.40
N ASP A 480 3.00 11.02 -6.63
CA ASP A 480 3.02 10.14 -5.45
C ASP A 480 2.86 10.88 -4.09
N GLY A 481 2.57 12.19 -4.14
CA GLY A 481 2.54 13.10 -3.00
C GLY A 481 3.84 13.90 -2.82
N MET A 482 4.91 13.54 -3.55
CA MET A 482 6.18 14.27 -3.57
C MET A 482 6.70 14.47 -5.00
N VAL A 483 6.65 13.41 -5.81
CA VAL A 483 7.28 13.29 -7.12
C VAL A 483 6.22 12.98 -8.17
N GLU A 484 6.26 13.70 -9.29
CA GLU A 484 5.38 13.44 -10.42
C GLU A 484 5.85 12.21 -11.22
N PHE A 485 4.90 11.46 -11.77
CA PHE A 485 5.18 10.31 -12.64
C PHE A 485 6.17 10.66 -13.76
N GLN A 486 6.04 11.86 -14.34
CA GLN A 486 6.92 12.35 -15.42
C GLN A 486 8.33 12.74 -14.95
N SER A 487 8.51 13.05 -13.66
CA SER A 487 9.82 13.25 -13.06
C SER A 487 10.51 11.88 -12.87
N CYS A 488 9.79 10.90 -12.32
CA CYS A 488 10.32 9.54 -12.11
C CYS A 488 10.59 8.75 -13.40
N ALA A 489 9.70 8.85 -14.38
CA ALA A 489 9.78 8.12 -15.64
C ALA A 489 10.62 8.84 -16.73
N VAL A 490 11.32 9.93 -16.41
CA VAL A 490 12.04 10.73 -17.42
C VAL A 490 13.03 9.89 -18.24
N GLY A 491 13.06 10.11 -19.55
CA GLY A 491 13.84 9.32 -20.50
C GLY A 491 13.20 7.98 -20.90
N ILE A 492 12.22 7.47 -20.15
CA ILE A 492 11.53 6.20 -20.42
C ILE A 492 10.07 6.48 -20.86
N PRO A 493 9.66 6.13 -22.09
CA PRO A 493 8.30 6.39 -22.56
C PRO A 493 7.23 5.75 -21.67
N ALA A 494 6.17 6.50 -21.36
CA ALA A 494 5.07 6.04 -20.50
C ALA A 494 4.36 4.77 -21.04
N SER A 495 4.46 4.50 -22.35
CA SER A 495 3.97 3.27 -22.99
C SER A 495 4.74 2.01 -22.62
N LYS A 496 5.98 2.13 -22.09
CA LYS A 496 6.74 1.00 -21.54
C LYS A 496 6.29 0.60 -20.14
N PHE A 497 5.52 1.45 -19.45
CA PHE A 497 5.05 1.19 -18.10
C PHE A 497 3.71 0.46 -18.07
N GLY A 498 3.65 -0.67 -17.38
CA GLY A 498 2.40 -1.39 -17.10
C GLY A 498 1.95 -1.24 -15.65
N THR A 499 0.70 -1.56 -15.36
CA THR A 499 0.05 -1.37 -14.05
C THR A 499 -0.02 -2.65 -13.22
N SER A 500 0.93 -3.57 -13.40
CA SER A 500 1.05 -4.80 -12.65
C SER A 500 2.47 -5.00 -12.14
N TRP A 501 2.60 -5.66 -10.97
CA TRP A 501 3.87 -6.17 -10.43
C TRP A 501 4.69 -7.02 -11.42
N LYS A 502 4.11 -7.50 -12.51
CA LYS A 502 4.82 -8.21 -13.59
C LYS A 502 5.66 -7.31 -14.50
N ASN A 503 5.46 -5.99 -14.46
CA ASN A 503 6.09 -5.05 -15.39
C ASN A 503 7.39 -4.47 -14.81
N ARG A 504 8.53 -4.69 -15.50
CA ARG A 504 9.86 -4.14 -15.14
C ARG A 504 9.86 -2.60 -14.99
N PHE A 505 9.03 -1.93 -15.79
CA PHE A 505 8.64 -0.54 -15.59
C PHE A 505 7.19 -0.53 -15.08
N TYR A 506 7.02 -0.21 -13.80
CA TYR A 506 5.79 -0.39 -13.07
C TYR A 506 5.16 0.97 -12.75
N ARG A 507 4.02 1.25 -13.38
CA ARG A 507 3.20 2.41 -13.05
C ARG A 507 2.26 2.04 -11.91
N THR A 508 2.55 2.56 -10.74
CA THR A 508 1.83 2.23 -9.51
C THR A 508 0.72 3.24 -9.20
N LYS A 509 -0.09 2.92 -8.18
CA LYS A 509 -0.96 3.85 -7.45
C LYS A 509 -0.53 3.96 -5.97
N LEU A 510 0.77 3.98 -5.75
CA LEU A 510 1.43 4.00 -4.46
C LEU A 510 1.84 5.42 -4.06
N ASN A 511 1.67 5.80 -2.80
CA ASN A 511 2.23 7.05 -2.32
C ASN A 511 3.77 6.96 -2.26
N HIS A 512 4.45 8.09 -2.04
CA HIS A 512 5.90 8.17 -2.04
C HIS A 512 6.59 7.24 -1.02
N TYR A 513 5.91 6.87 0.06
CA TYR A 513 6.49 6.06 1.14
C TYR A 513 6.13 4.57 1.07
N ASP A 514 5.01 4.20 0.44
CA ASP A 514 4.72 2.79 0.14
C ASP A 514 5.83 2.16 -0.72
N MET A 515 6.45 2.98 -1.60
CA MET A 515 7.59 2.58 -2.44
C MET A 515 8.90 2.38 -1.66
N GLN A 516 8.88 2.52 -0.32
CA GLN A 516 9.92 2.04 0.60
C GLN A 516 9.65 0.61 1.09
N PHE A 517 8.61 -0.06 0.58
CA PHE A 517 8.15 -1.41 0.97
C PHE A 517 7.54 -1.52 2.38
N LYS A 518 7.29 -0.40 3.06
CA LYS A 518 6.85 -0.36 4.48
C LYS A 518 5.50 -0.99 4.75
N TYR A 519 4.54 -0.83 3.82
CA TYR A 519 3.13 -1.13 4.05
C TYR A 519 2.64 -2.35 3.24
N GLY A 520 3.57 -3.17 2.75
CA GLY A 520 3.24 -4.43 2.08
C GLY A 520 2.68 -4.26 0.66
N ASP A 521 1.77 -5.14 0.28
CA ASP A 521 1.05 -5.21 -1.00
C ASP A 521 -0.46 -5.05 -0.78
N GLY A 522 -1.13 -4.28 -1.64
CA GLY A 522 -2.59 -4.13 -1.64
C GLY A 522 -3.33 -5.41 -2.09
N LEU A 523 -4.49 -5.67 -1.51
CA LEU A 523 -5.20 -6.95 -1.66
C LEU A 523 -5.78 -7.18 -3.07
N PHE A 524 -6.49 -6.18 -3.60
CA PHE A 524 -7.24 -6.28 -4.87
C PHE A 524 -6.82 -5.18 -5.86
N SER A 525 -5.53 -4.83 -5.87
CA SER A 525 -4.99 -3.77 -6.72
C SER A 525 -3.60 -4.14 -7.25
N LYS A 526 -3.54 -4.67 -8.49
CA LYS A 526 -2.28 -5.05 -9.17
C LYS A 526 -1.27 -3.89 -9.30
N ALA A 527 -1.73 -2.65 -9.15
CA ALA A 527 -0.95 -1.41 -9.19
C ALA A 527 -0.43 -0.96 -7.81
N LYS A 528 -0.73 -1.69 -6.72
CA LYS A 528 -0.29 -1.41 -5.35
C LYS A 528 0.43 -2.58 -4.69
N MET A 529 1.12 -3.40 -5.48
CA MET A 529 1.93 -4.53 -4.98
C MET A 529 3.44 -4.26 -5.15
N PRO A 530 4.08 -3.42 -4.30
CA PRO A 530 5.51 -3.10 -4.41
C PRO A 530 6.42 -4.25 -3.96
N VAL A 531 6.05 -4.99 -2.91
CA VAL A 531 6.86 -6.08 -2.36
C VAL A 531 6.87 -7.25 -3.34
N LYS A 532 5.67 -7.65 -3.81
CA LYS A 532 5.56 -8.67 -4.86
C LYS A 532 6.25 -8.25 -6.16
N TRP A 533 6.21 -6.96 -6.53
CA TRP A 533 6.99 -6.49 -7.69
C TRP A 533 8.48 -6.78 -7.50
N PHE A 534 9.06 -6.40 -6.35
CA PHE A 534 10.48 -6.59 -6.09
C PHE A 534 10.89 -8.08 -6.06
N GLU A 535 10.08 -8.94 -5.44
CA GLU A 535 10.31 -10.39 -5.46
C GLU A 535 10.35 -11.00 -6.87
N CYS A 536 9.46 -10.53 -7.74
CA CYS A 536 9.22 -11.12 -9.05
C CYS A 536 9.98 -10.42 -10.19
N LEU A 537 10.77 -9.38 -9.88
CA LEU A 537 11.34 -8.46 -10.85
C LEU A 537 12.49 -9.03 -11.66
N LEU A 538 13.44 -9.64 -10.96
CA LEU A 538 14.77 -10.04 -11.44
C LEU A 538 14.94 -11.56 -11.46
#